data_AF-A0A4U2MTE1-F1
#
_entry.id   AF-A0A4U2MTE1-F1
#
_cell.length_a   1.000
_cell.length_b   1.000
_cell.length_c   1.000
_cell.angle_alpha   90.00
_cell.angle_beta   90.00
_cell.angle_gamma   90.00
#
_symmetry.space_group_name_H-M   'P 1'
#
loop_
_entity.id
_entity.type
_entity.pdbx_description
1 polymer ?
#
loop_
_entity_poly.entity_id
_entity_poly.type
_entity_poly.pdbx_seq_one_letter_code
_entity_poly.pdbx_strand_id
1 'polypeptide(L)'
;MADYFYKDGKKYYKKQSYSHHQKDNCFIETHTLSGSNTTLNFSVPANTTRTAFEDFTNNHNKTLLDLRIPGTSQPIEVTIRTGSSRLPITVTIVAGETKVFQVEDFHSLTLTNNTNINSNIGIFIQKTFCICCNNQNDSRNKYYKEQSNSHYQKDNCFIETHTVAGSETTPTENAPLTIIVPPDTSRRVFEDFTNNHNKTLLQISVPEDVSPIEVTIQTRKSPTPIIVTLATNETRVFQVEDFQSLTLTNNTEFLNFIEVLIKKTFCICCNDRNDSCDEYYRDYECEC
;
A
#
# COMPACT_ATOMS: atom_id res chain seq x y z
N MET A 1 -37.73 30.95 -9.39
CA MET A 1 -38.20 29.63 -8.92
C MET A 1 -37.67 29.43 -7.52
N ALA A 2 -38.48 28.91 -6.58
CA ALA A 2 -38.06 28.79 -5.18
C ALA A 2 -36.96 27.73 -5.02
N ASP A 3 -35.84 28.09 -4.39
CA ASP A 3 -34.70 27.19 -4.10
C ASP A 3 -34.96 26.24 -2.91
N TYR A 4 -36.23 25.87 -2.66
CA TYR A 4 -36.59 24.96 -1.59
C TYR A 4 -37.88 24.17 -1.86
N PHE A 5 -38.04 23.04 -1.18
CA PHE A 5 -39.30 22.26 -1.11
C PHE A 5 -39.61 21.86 0.34
N TYR A 6 -40.84 21.49 0.61
CA TYR A 6 -41.26 20.96 1.91
C TYR A 6 -41.45 19.45 1.85
N LYS A 7 -40.97 18.73 2.86
CA LYS A 7 -41.25 17.31 3.08
C LYS A 7 -41.47 17.10 4.59
N ASP A 8 -42.54 16.41 4.96
CA ASP A 8 -42.88 16.12 6.37
C ASP A 8 -42.91 17.38 7.28
N GLY A 9 -43.40 18.50 6.74
CA GLY A 9 -43.48 19.78 7.46
C GLY A 9 -42.17 20.54 7.59
N LYS A 10 -41.04 19.99 7.12
CA LYS A 10 -39.72 20.62 7.16
C LYS A 10 -39.35 21.23 5.80
N LYS A 11 -38.64 22.36 5.82
CA LYS A 11 -38.20 23.11 4.63
C LYS A 11 -36.79 22.67 4.22
N TYR A 12 -36.61 22.25 2.97
CA TYR A 12 -35.35 21.76 2.41
C TYR A 12 -34.88 22.67 1.29
N TYR A 13 -33.64 23.16 1.37
CA TYR A 13 -33.07 24.09 0.39
C TYR A 13 -32.12 23.39 -0.60
N LYS A 14 -32.08 23.89 -1.84
CA LYS A 14 -31.11 23.51 -2.87
C LYS A 14 -29.77 24.17 -2.53
N LYS A 15 -28.71 23.38 -2.32
CA LYS A 15 -27.36 23.93 -2.03
C LYS A 15 -26.82 24.67 -3.26
N GLN A 16 -26.48 25.94 -3.11
CA GLN A 16 -25.47 26.59 -3.95
C GLN A 16 -24.10 25.97 -3.61
N SER A 17 -23.35 25.58 -4.64
CA SER A 17 -22.07 24.89 -4.53
C SER A 17 -20.97 25.85 -4.05
N TYR A 18 -20.96 26.19 -2.77
CA TYR A 18 -19.74 26.64 -2.11
C TYR A 18 -19.01 25.41 -1.61
N SER A 19 -17.92 25.04 -2.30
CA SER A 19 -16.95 24.06 -1.79
C SER A 19 -16.19 24.69 -0.63
N HIS A 20 -16.83 24.75 0.54
CA HIS A 20 -16.06 24.80 1.77
C HIS A 20 -15.24 23.51 1.78
N HIS A 21 -13.96 23.61 1.44
CA HIS A 21 -12.99 22.56 1.69
C HIS A 21 -13.05 22.25 3.19
N GLN A 22 -13.78 21.20 3.56
CA GLN A 22 -13.54 20.56 4.85
C GLN A 22 -12.04 20.25 4.84
N LYS A 23 -11.31 20.81 5.81
CA LYS A 23 -9.89 20.53 5.96
C LYS A 23 -9.79 19.06 6.35
N ASP A 24 -9.56 18.21 5.37
CA ASP A 24 -9.21 16.81 5.60
C ASP A 24 -7.91 16.78 6.43
N ASN A 25 -7.85 15.89 7.42
CA ASN A 25 -6.64 15.70 8.20
C ASN A 25 -5.67 14.88 7.35
N CYS A 26 -4.70 15.54 6.71
CA CYS A 26 -3.69 14.89 5.88
C CYS A 26 -2.39 14.68 6.66
N PHE A 27 -1.80 13.51 6.50
CA PHE A 27 -0.59 13.07 7.17
C PHE A 27 0.45 12.65 6.13
N ILE A 28 1.72 12.72 6.53
CA ILE A 28 2.84 12.21 5.76
C ILE A 28 3.34 10.97 6.47
N GLU A 29 3.55 9.89 5.71
CA GLU A 29 4.10 8.64 6.22
C GLU A 29 5.12 8.08 5.23
N THR A 30 6.06 7.28 5.72
CA THR A 30 7.09 6.63 4.91
C THR A 30 7.07 5.12 5.07
N HIS A 31 6.79 4.43 3.97
CA HIS A 31 7.03 3.01 3.87
C HIS A 31 8.49 2.75 3.50
N THR A 32 9.18 1.94 4.32
CA THR A 32 10.54 1.44 4.03
C THR A 32 10.51 -0.06 3.80
N LEU A 33 11.15 -0.52 2.73
CA LEU A 33 11.42 -1.93 2.47
C LEU A 33 12.85 -2.27 2.87
N SER A 34 12.98 -3.43 3.52
CA SER A 34 14.11 -3.84 4.39
C SER A 34 14.10 -3.20 5.79
N GLY A 35 14.14 -4.03 6.83
CA GLY A 35 14.52 -3.58 8.18
C GLY A 35 15.99 -3.19 8.22
N SER A 36 16.38 -2.28 9.12
CA SER A 36 17.78 -1.99 9.47
C SER A 36 18.75 -1.72 8.28
N ASN A 37 18.41 -0.83 7.34
CA ASN A 37 19.33 -0.37 6.25
C ASN A 37 19.88 -1.47 5.33
N THR A 38 19.28 -2.66 5.29
CA THR A 38 19.67 -3.73 4.38
C THR A 38 19.02 -3.53 2.99
N THR A 39 19.59 -4.10 1.95
CA THR A 39 19.01 -4.06 0.59
C THR A 39 18.26 -5.36 0.32
N LEU A 40 17.08 -5.27 -0.29
CA LEU A 40 16.39 -6.44 -0.84
C LEU A 40 17.11 -6.91 -2.10
N ASN A 41 17.45 -8.20 -2.17
CA ASN A 41 18.11 -8.76 -3.34
C ASN A 41 17.09 -9.19 -4.39
N PHE A 42 17.25 -8.73 -5.61
CA PHE A 42 16.44 -9.10 -6.77
C PHE A 42 17.30 -9.87 -7.75
N SER A 43 16.87 -11.09 -8.09
CA SER A 43 17.44 -11.88 -9.18
C SER A 43 16.83 -11.43 -10.51
N VAL A 44 17.70 -11.17 -11.49
CA VAL A 44 17.33 -10.79 -12.86
C VAL A 44 17.97 -11.78 -13.83
N PRO A 45 17.22 -12.78 -14.29
CA PRO A 45 17.75 -13.81 -15.20
C PRO A 45 18.31 -13.24 -16.51
N ALA A 46 19.19 -14.01 -17.14
CA ALA A 46 19.78 -13.67 -18.43
C ALA A 46 18.72 -13.33 -19.50
N ASN A 47 18.93 -12.25 -20.25
CA ASN A 47 18.04 -11.78 -21.32
C ASN A 47 16.58 -11.59 -20.88
N THR A 48 16.36 -11.14 -19.63
CA THR A 48 15.01 -10.90 -19.12
C THR A 48 14.82 -9.48 -18.62
N THR A 49 13.54 -9.09 -18.55
CA THR A 49 13.10 -7.87 -17.89
C THR A 49 12.10 -8.24 -16.79
N ARG A 50 12.29 -7.68 -15.60
CA ARG A 50 11.41 -7.87 -14.45
C ARG A 50 10.98 -6.54 -13.87
N THR A 51 9.74 -6.46 -13.41
CA THR A 51 9.28 -5.29 -12.65
C THR A 51 9.52 -5.54 -11.18
N ALA A 52 10.32 -4.69 -10.54
CA ALA A 52 10.68 -4.83 -9.13
C ALA A 52 9.69 -4.12 -8.20
N PHE A 53 9.15 -2.97 -8.63
CA PHE A 53 8.21 -2.18 -7.84
C PHE A 53 7.18 -1.48 -8.73
N GLU A 54 5.91 -1.59 -8.38
CA GLU A 54 4.78 -0.89 -9.01
C GLU A 54 3.98 -0.11 -7.95
N ASP A 55 3.67 1.15 -8.25
CA ASP A 55 2.83 2.01 -7.43
C ASP A 55 1.48 2.27 -8.12
N PHE A 56 0.42 1.75 -7.52
CA PHE A 56 -0.96 1.91 -7.97
C PHE A 56 -1.71 2.98 -7.17
N THR A 57 -0.99 3.84 -6.45
CA THR A 57 -1.57 4.98 -5.74
C THR A 57 -1.58 6.23 -6.63
N ASN A 58 -2.60 7.09 -6.46
CA ASN A 58 -2.76 8.30 -7.27
C ASN A 58 -2.23 9.57 -6.58
N ASN A 59 -1.69 9.45 -5.36
CA ASN A 59 -1.24 10.60 -4.61
C ASN A 59 0.18 10.99 -5.02
N HIS A 60 0.44 12.30 -4.92
CA HIS A 60 1.81 12.80 -4.98
C HIS A 60 2.65 12.10 -3.91
N ASN A 61 3.83 11.66 -4.31
CA ASN A 61 4.73 10.88 -3.46
C ASN A 61 6.19 11.15 -3.82
N LYS A 62 7.09 10.79 -2.91
CA LYS A 62 8.54 10.80 -3.12
C LYS A 62 9.08 9.41 -2.86
N THR A 63 9.90 8.91 -3.77
CA THR A 63 10.56 7.61 -3.61
C THR A 63 12.07 7.80 -3.69
N LEU A 64 12.77 7.33 -2.67
CA LEU A 64 14.21 7.12 -2.67
C LEU A 64 14.49 5.66 -3.05
N LEU A 65 15.35 5.48 -4.04
CA LEU A 65 15.84 4.18 -4.51
C LEU A 65 17.36 4.18 -4.38
N ASP A 66 17.90 3.23 -3.63
CA ASP A 66 19.34 2.97 -3.57
C ASP A 66 19.59 1.58 -4.18
N LEU A 67 20.28 1.58 -5.32
CA LEU A 67 20.45 0.46 -6.22
C LEU A 67 21.93 0.05 -6.26
N ARG A 68 22.21 -1.20 -5.92
CA ARG A 68 23.58 -1.71 -5.74
C ARG A 68 23.77 -3.00 -6.51
N ILE A 69 24.70 -3.01 -7.47
CA ILE A 69 25.08 -4.22 -8.20
C ILE A 69 26.30 -4.84 -7.52
N PRO A 70 26.24 -6.09 -7.02
CA PRO A 70 27.42 -6.77 -6.48
C PRO A 70 28.55 -6.85 -7.52
N GLY A 71 29.81 -6.80 -7.08
CA GLY A 71 30.98 -6.80 -7.98
C GLY A 71 31.12 -8.03 -8.88
N THR A 72 30.43 -9.13 -8.56
CA THR A 72 30.40 -10.37 -9.35
C THR A 72 29.18 -10.48 -10.29
N SER A 73 28.25 -9.53 -10.24
CA SER A 73 27.02 -9.53 -11.02
C SER A 73 27.19 -8.83 -12.38
N GLN A 74 26.27 -9.08 -13.31
CA GLN A 74 26.28 -8.43 -14.62
C GLN A 74 25.65 -7.04 -14.57
N PRO A 75 25.99 -6.13 -15.50
CA PRO A 75 25.32 -4.84 -15.59
C PRO A 75 23.81 -4.99 -15.76
N ILE A 76 23.04 -4.13 -15.09
CA ILE A 76 21.58 -4.11 -15.19
C ILE A 76 21.15 -2.74 -15.68
N GLU A 77 20.32 -2.75 -16.72
CA GLU A 77 19.59 -1.56 -17.14
C GLU A 77 18.38 -1.36 -16.22
N VAL A 78 18.33 -0.19 -15.62
CA VAL A 78 17.28 0.24 -14.70
C VAL A 78 16.43 1.28 -15.41
N THR A 79 15.13 1.06 -15.42
CA THR A 79 14.14 1.99 -15.95
C THR A 79 13.17 2.41 -14.85
N ILE A 80 13.13 3.71 -14.54
CA ILE A 80 12.21 4.32 -13.58
C ILE A 80 11.18 5.14 -14.33
N ARG A 81 9.90 4.85 -14.11
CA ARG A 81 8.78 5.63 -14.63
C ARG A 81 8.20 6.48 -13.50
N THR A 82 7.88 7.73 -13.81
CA THR A 82 7.14 8.65 -12.94
C THR A 82 5.85 9.10 -13.63
N GLY A 83 4.83 9.46 -12.85
CA GLY A 83 3.53 9.88 -13.38
C GLY A 83 3.57 11.25 -14.07
N SER A 84 4.49 12.13 -13.67
CA SER A 84 4.63 13.49 -14.18
C SER A 84 5.50 13.60 -15.44
N SER A 85 6.34 12.60 -15.73
CA SER A 85 7.22 12.58 -16.91
C SER A 85 6.73 11.62 -18.00
N ARG A 86 6.74 12.06 -19.26
CA ARG A 86 6.49 11.19 -20.41
C ARG A 86 7.68 10.30 -20.76
N LEU A 87 8.89 10.72 -20.37
CA LEU A 87 10.13 9.98 -20.64
C LEU A 87 10.59 9.29 -19.36
N PRO A 88 10.83 7.96 -19.39
CA PRO A 88 11.40 7.27 -18.24
C PRO A 88 12.85 7.69 -18.02
N ILE A 89 13.33 7.53 -16.80
CA ILE A 89 14.74 7.61 -16.47
C ILE A 89 15.33 6.22 -16.71
N THR A 90 16.26 6.11 -17.66
CA THR A 90 16.94 4.84 -17.97
C THR A 90 18.45 4.99 -17.75
N VAL A 91 19.04 4.03 -17.04
CA VAL A 91 20.47 4.00 -16.74
C VAL A 91 20.97 2.56 -16.71
N THR A 92 22.20 2.31 -17.16
CA THR A 92 22.87 1.03 -16.92
C THR A 92 23.77 1.17 -15.70
N ILE A 93 23.58 0.31 -14.70
CA ILE A 93 24.42 0.23 -13.50
C ILE A 93 25.37 -0.94 -13.68
N VAL A 94 26.67 -0.71 -13.54
CA VAL A 94 27.69 -1.75 -13.75
C VAL A 94 28.05 -2.49 -12.46
N ALA A 95 28.78 -3.59 -12.59
CA ALA A 95 29.23 -4.40 -11.45
C ALA A 95 30.00 -3.57 -10.41
N GLY A 96 29.62 -3.71 -9.13
CA GLY A 96 30.22 -2.99 -8.01
C GLY A 96 29.75 -1.53 -7.88
N GLU A 97 28.90 -1.05 -8.77
CA GLU A 97 28.39 0.32 -8.74
C GLU A 97 27.15 0.44 -7.83
N THR A 98 27.04 1.60 -7.18
CA THR A 98 25.84 2.03 -6.46
C THR A 98 25.30 3.30 -7.10
N LYS A 99 23.98 3.35 -7.32
CA LYS A 99 23.27 4.56 -7.76
C LYS A 99 22.10 4.84 -6.82
N VAL A 100 21.94 6.11 -6.48
CA VAL A 100 20.82 6.57 -5.67
C VAL A 100 19.97 7.53 -6.48
N PHE A 101 18.66 7.30 -6.50
CA PHE A 101 17.67 8.13 -7.16
C PHE A 101 16.66 8.62 -6.14
N GLN A 102 16.31 9.91 -6.22
CA GLN A 102 15.12 10.44 -5.59
C GLN A 102 14.19 10.94 -6.69
N VAL A 103 12.97 10.43 -6.72
CA VAL A 103 11.97 10.77 -7.73
C VAL A 103 10.64 11.14 -7.10
N GLU A 104 9.93 12.07 -7.71
CA GLU A 104 8.55 12.41 -7.39
C GLU A 104 7.59 11.61 -8.28
N ASP A 105 6.38 11.36 -7.78
CA ASP A 105 5.31 10.65 -8.48
C ASP A 105 5.79 9.31 -9.05
N PHE A 106 6.51 8.51 -8.27
CA PHE A 106 7.01 7.22 -8.71
C PHE A 106 5.86 6.33 -9.17
N HIS A 107 6.02 5.70 -10.33
CA HIS A 107 5.04 4.76 -10.90
C HIS A 107 5.57 3.34 -10.92
N SER A 108 6.76 3.11 -11.48
CA SER A 108 7.33 1.76 -11.54
C SER A 108 8.85 1.73 -11.69
N LEU A 109 9.45 0.65 -11.21
CA LEU A 109 10.87 0.30 -11.35
C LEU A 109 10.98 -1.02 -12.11
N THR A 110 11.63 -0.98 -13.26
CA THR A 110 11.88 -2.13 -14.12
C THR A 110 13.38 -2.38 -14.23
N LEU A 111 13.76 -3.65 -14.16
CA LEU A 111 15.14 -4.13 -14.21
C LEU A 111 15.30 -5.02 -15.44
N THR A 112 16.26 -4.70 -16.28
CA THR A 112 16.53 -5.40 -17.53
C THR A 112 17.96 -5.90 -17.54
N ASN A 113 18.14 -7.22 -17.67
CA ASN A 113 19.43 -7.85 -17.86
C ASN A 113 19.57 -8.27 -19.32
N ASN A 114 20.32 -7.49 -20.09
CA ASN A 114 20.60 -7.74 -21.51
C ASN A 114 21.81 -8.67 -21.73
N THR A 115 22.26 -9.36 -20.70
CA THR A 115 23.41 -10.28 -20.77
C THR A 115 22.95 -11.74 -20.76
N ASN A 116 23.85 -12.64 -21.15
CA ASN A 116 23.61 -14.08 -21.19
C ASN A 116 23.82 -14.79 -19.84
N ILE A 117 24.04 -14.05 -18.75
CA ILE A 117 24.29 -14.59 -17.42
C ILE A 117 23.32 -13.93 -16.44
N ASN A 118 22.79 -14.69 -15.49
CA ASN A 118 21.94 -14.15 -14.43
C ASN A 118 22.68 -13.05 -13.64
N SER A 119 21.93 -12.04 -13.20
CA SER A 119 22.46 -10.94 -12.41
C SER A 119 21.63 -10.74 -11.16
N ASN A 120 22.21 -10.06 -10.17
CA ASN A 120 21.52 -9.68 -8.95
C ASN A 120 21.68 -8.17 -8.71
N ILE A 121 20.68 -7.58 -8.07
CA ILE A 121 20.72 -6.19 -7.62
C ILE A 121 20.13 -6.09 -6.22
N GLY A 122 20.85 -5.43 -5.33
CA GLY A 122 20.34 -4.97 -4.05
C GLY A 122 19.58 -3.67 -4.23
N ILE A 123 18.35 -3.61 -3.77
CA ILE A 123 17.48 -2.43 -3.85
C ILE A 123 16.99 -2.09 -2.45
N PHE A 124 17.29 -0.88 -2.00
CA PHE A 124 16.64 -0.27 -0.85
C PHE A 124 15.61 0.74 -1.36
N ILE A 125 14.40 0.68 -0.80
CA ILE A 125 13.25 1.50 -1.23
C ILE A 125 12.68 2.21 -0.01
N GLN A 126 12.60 3.53 -0.07
CA GLN A 126 11.79 4.35 0.82
C GLN A 126 10.79 5.15 0.01
N LYS A 127 9.52 5.06 0.37
CA LYS A 127 8.45 5.81 -0.27
C LYS A 127 7.68 6.62 0.76
N THR A 128 7.80 7.93 0.64
CA THR A 128 7.05 8.90 1.43
C THR A 128 5.82 9.35 0.66
N PHE A 129 4.66 9.30 1.30
CA PHE A 129 3.38 9.63 0.68
C PHE A 129 2.50 10.47 1.60
N CYS A 130 1.53 11.15 1.00
CA CYS A 130 0.45 11.81 1.73
C CYS A 130 -0.76 10.88 1.83
N ILE A 131 -1.37 10.80 2.99
CA ILE A 131 -2.65 10.11 3.23
C ILE A 131 -3.60 11.08 3.92
N CYS A 132 -4.79 11.28 3.35
CA CYS A 132 -5.80 12.17 3.89
C CYS A 132 -6.92 11.36 4.52
N CYS A 133 -7.19 11.65 5.78
CA CYS A 133 -8.24 11.03 6.55
C CYS A 133 -9.47 11.95 6.53
N ASN A 134 -10.52 11.45 5.90
CA ASN A 134 -11.79 12.15 5.79
C ASN A 134 -12.77 11.51 6.77
N ASN A 135 -13.48 12.33 7.56
CA ASN A 135 -14.62 11.87 8.33
C ASN A 135 -15.73 11.49 7.35
N GLN A 136 -15.79 10.23 6.96
CA GLN A 136 -16.87 9.70 6.13
C GLN A 136 -18.17 9.51 6.93
N ASN A 137 -18.66 10.59 7.54
CA ASN A 137 -20.09 10.76 7.75
C ASN A 137 -20.77 11.52 6.58
N ASP A 138 -20.03 12.00 5.58
CA ASP A 138 -20.58 12.97 4.61
C ASP A 138 -20.30 12.63 3.13
N SER A 139 -20.85 11.52 2.63
CA SER A 139 -20.99 11.31 1.17
C SER A 139 -22.34 10.77 0.70
N ARG A 140 -23.18 10.21 1.57
CA ARG A 140 -24.54 9.74 1.19
C ARG A 140 -25.67 10.75 1.43
N ASN A 141 -25.41 11.91 2.06
CA ASN A 141 -26.43 12.92 2.37
C ASN A 141 -26.16 14.30 1.75
N LYS A 142 -25.49 14.36 0.60
CA LYS A 142 -25.06 15.65 0.01
C LYS A 142 -26.13 16.42 -0.77
N TYR A 143 -27.30 15.83 -1.05
CA TYR A 143 -28.30 16.50 -1.88
C TYR A 143 -29.29 17.39 -1.12
N TYR A 144 -29.62 17.08 0.14
CA TYR A 144 -30.48 17.91 0.96
C TYR A 144 -30.01 17.92 2.42
N LYS A 145 -29.71 19.11 2.96
CA LYS A 145 -29.42 19.30 4.38
C LYS A 145 -30.72 19.64 5.10
N GLU A 146 -31.15 18.83 6.06
CA GLU A 146 -32.06 19.34 7.09
C GLU A 146 -31.33 20.43 7.88
N GLN A 147 -32.04 21.49 8.29
CA GLN A 147 -31.56 22.39 9.34
C GLN A 147 -31.53 21.64 10.67
N SER A 148 -30.56 20.75 10.85
CA SER A 148 -30.10 20.38 12.17
C SER A 148 -28.79 21.13 12.42
N ASN A 149 -28.77 21.92 13.49
CA ASN A 149 -27.54 22.47 14.06
C ASN A 149 -26.74 21.32 14.69
N SER A 150 -26.30 20.33 13.89
CA SER A 150 -25.25 19.42 14.34
C SER A 150 -23.97 20.23 14.29
N HIS A 151 -23.47 20.63 15.46
CA HIS A 151 -22.07 21.01 15.61
C HIS A 151 -21.26 19.89 14.94
N TYR A 152 -20.65 20.18 13.80
CA TYR A 152 -19.72 19.25 13.17
C TYR A 152 -18.53 19.18 14.12
N GLN A 153 -18.54 18.20 15.00
CA GLN A 153 -17.38 17.85 15.79
C GLN A 153 -16.29 17.50 14.78
N LYS A 154 -15.20 18.25 14.83
CA LYS A 154 -14.05 18.01 13.98
C LYS A 154 -13.39 16.75 14.55
N ASP A 155 -13.76 15.57 14.06
CA ASP A 155 -13.13 14.35 14.57
C ASP A 155 -11.63 14.45 14.31
N ASN A 156 -10.85 14.18 15.35
CA ASN A 156 -9.40 14.19 15.27
C ASN A 156 -8.98 12.87 14.66
N CYS A 157 -8.50 12.93 13.42
CA CYS A 157 -7.94 11.76 12.77
C CYS A 157 -6.46 11.65 13.04
N PHE A 158 -5.96 10.42 12.97
CA PHE A 158 -4.58 10.03 13.06
C PHE A 158 -4.34 8.93 12.02
N ILE A 159 -3.07 8.60 11.83
CA ILE A 159 -2.68 7.43 11.06
C ILE A 159 -1.87 6.50 11.95
N GLU A 160 -1.95 5.22 11.65
CA GLU A 160 -1.12 4.20 12.28
C GLU A 160 -0.71 3.16 11.23
N THR A 161 0.39 2.46 11.47
CA THR A 161 0.92 1.45 10.55
C THR A 161 0.93 0.07 11.18
N HIS A 162 0.21 -0.87 10.58
CA HIS A 162 0.36 -2.30 10.90
C HIS A 162 1.38 -2.95 9.98
N THR A 163 2.21 -3.81 10.54
CA THR A 163 3.13 -4.67 9.79
C THR A 163 2.74 -6.13 10.01
N VAL A 164 2.54 -6.87 8.93
CA VAL A 164 2.43 -8.34 8.95
C VAL A 164 3.75 -8.90 8.46
N ALA A 165 4.49 -9.51 9.38
CA ALA A 165 5.85 -10.01 9.19
C ALA A 165 6.03 -11.34 9.95
N GLY A 166 7.04 -12.13 9.57
CA GLY A 166 7.49 -13.30 10.30
C GLY A 166 8.11 -12.93 11.65
N SER A 167 8.07 -13.87 12.60
CA SER A 167 8.63 -13.69 13.93
C SER A 167 10.07 -14.22 13.98
N GLU A 168 11.05 -13.42 13.59
CA GLU A 168 12.44 -13.64 14.01
C GLU A 168 12.73 -12.87 15.31
N THR A 169 13.73 -13.34 16.06
CA THR A 169 13.98 -13.02 17.48
C THR A 169 14.41 -11.57 17.77
N THR A 170 14.44 -10.69 16.77
CA THR A 170 14.68 -9.26 16.94
C THR A 170 13.56 -8.43 16.30
N PRO A 171 12.86 -7.55 17.05
CA PRO A 171 11.76 -6.72 16.56
C PRO A 171 12.09 -5.73 15.44
N THR A 172 13.35 -5.66 15.01
CA THR A 172 13.88 -4.63 14.10
C THR A 172 14.01 -5.07 12.66
N GLU A 173 13.92 -6.38 12.38
CA GLU A 173 13.97 -6.91 11.02
C GLU A 173 12.56 -7.21 10.51
N ASN A 174 12.16 -6.55 9.42
CA ASN A 174 10.89 -6.80 8.74
C ASN A 174 10.99 -8.13 7.96
N ALA A 175 11.09 -9.25 8.68
CA ALA A 175 11.19 -10.58 8.08
C ALA A 175 9.88 -10.93 7.35
N PRO A 176 9.92 -11.44 6.11
CA PRO A 176 8.71 -11.91 5.43
C PRO A 176 8.04 -13.06 6.19
N LEU A 177 6.72 -13.15 6.09
CA LEU A 177 5.94 -14.31 6.53
C LEU A 177 5.91 -15.37 5.43
N THR A 178 6.28 -16.61 5.74
CA THR A 178 6.16 -17.74 4.80
C THR A 178 4.73 -18.27 4.75
N ILE A 179 4.13 -18.25 3.56
CA ILE A 179 2.79 -18.74 3.27
C ILE A 179 2.88 -20.03 2.46
N ILE A 180 2.26 -21.09 2.97
CA ILE A 180 2.12 -22.36 2.25
C ILE A 180 0.88 -22.29 1.36
N VAL A 181 1.03 -22.51 0.05
CA VAL A 181 -0.07 -22.58 -0.92
C VAL A 181 -0.07 -23.98 -1.56
N PRO A 182 -1.03 -24.85 -1.22
CA PRO A 182 -1.12 -26.20 -1.77
C PRO A 182 -1.28 -26.22 -3.30
N PRO A 183 -0.97 -27.36 -3.95
CA PRO A 183 -1.17 -27.54 -5.39
C PRO A 183 -2.60 -27.24 -5.84
N ASP A 184 -2.77 -26.64 -7.02
CA ASP A 184 -4.06 -26.35 -7.65
C ASP A 184 -5.09 -25.68 -6.72
N THR A 185 -4.62 -24.80 -5.82
CA THR A 185 -5.47 -24.08 -4.87
C THR A 185 -5.16 -22.59 -4.84
N SER A 186 -6.14 -21.82 -4.34
CA SER A 186 -5.92 -20.44 -3.93
C SER A 186 -5.98 -20.31 -2.41
N ARG A 187 -5.17 -19.41 -1.88
CA ARG A 187 -5.19 -19.02 -0.47
C ARG A 187 -5.31 -17.53 -0.32
N ARG A 188 -6.26 -17.13 0.50
CA ARG A 188 -6.41 -15.75 0.92
C ARG A 188 -5.49 -15.48 2.11
N VAL A 189 -4.51 -14.63 1.90
CA VAL A 189 -3.42 -14.36 2.86
C VAL A 189 -3.76 -13.22 3.81
N PHE A 190 -4.51 -12.24 3.31
CA PHE A 190 -4.89 -11.06 4.07
C PHE A 190 -6.27 -10.56 3.66
N GLU A 191 -7.04 -10.09 4.64
CA GLU A 191 -8.35 -9.45 4.47
C GLU A 191 -8.48 -8.23 5.39
N ASP A 192 -8.88 -7.11 4.80
CA ASP A 192 -9.27 -5.89 5.52
C ASP A 192 -10.79 -5.75 5.50
N PHE A 193 -11.42 -6.03 6.64
CA PHE A 193 -12.86 -5.84 6.86
C PHE A 193 -13.20 -4.44 7.38
N THR A 194 -12.26 -3.51 7.38
CA THR A 194 -12.49 -2.10 7.74
C THR A 194 -12.85 -1.29 6.50
N ASN A 195 -13.40 -0.09 6.71
CA ASN A 195 -13.71 0.87 5.65
C ASN A 195 -12.77 2.08 5.65
N ASN A 196 -11.73 2.04 6.48
CA ASN A 196 -10.83 3.18 6.65
C ASN A 196 -9.89 3.30 5.45
N HIS A 197 -9.75 4.53 4.96
CA HIS A 197 -8.78 4.83 3.92
C HIS A 197 -7.38 4.38 4.35
N ASN A 198 -6.67 3.71 3.45
CA ASN A 198 -5.35 3.17 3.76
C ASN A 198 -4.47 3.10 2.52
N LYS A 199 -3.16 3.00 2.77
CA LYS A 199 -2.13 2.72 1.77
C LYS A 199 -1.33 1.53 2.26
N THR A 200 -1.09 0.58 1.37
CA THR A 200 -0.41 -0.66 1.72
C THR A 200 0.74 -0.91 0.79
N LEU A 201 1.89 -1.25 1.37
CA LEU A 201 3.03 -1.80 0.69
C LEU A 201 3.01 -3.32 0.86
N LEU A 202 3.13 -4.03 -0.25
CA LEU A 202 3.23 -5.47 -0.31
C LEU A 202 4.57 -5.81 -0.92
N GLN A 203 5.33 -6.69 -0.27
CA GLN A 203 6.46 -7.38 -0.88
C GLN A 203 6.09 -8.86 -0.97
N ILE A 204 6.23 -9.43 -2.15
CA ILE A 204 5.98 -10.85 -2.41
C ILE A 204 7.23 -11.41 -3.08
N SER A 205 7.79 -12.46 -2.49
CA SER A 205 9.00 -13.13 -2.94
C SER A 205 8.69 -14.61 -3.20
N VAL A 206 8.95 -15.05 -4.42
CA VAL A 206 8.86 -16.45 -4.85
C VAL A 206 10.27 -17.03 -4.81
N PRO A 207 10.56 -17.98 -3.92
CA PRO A 207 11.89 -18.61 -3.83
C PRO A 207 12.30 -19.35 -5.12
N GLU A 208 13.58 -19.70 -5.24
CA GLU A 208 14.14 -20.37 -6.42
C GLU A 208 13.66 -21.81 -6.61
N ASP A 209 13.30 -22.51 -5.55
CA ASP A 209 12.84 -23.90 -5.60
C ASP A 209 11.31 -24.03 -5.67
N VAL A 210 10.62 -22.94 -5.99
CA VAL A 210 9.16 -22.85 -5.94
C VAL A 210 8.59 -22.48 -7.31
N SER A 211 7.46 -23.10 -7.67
CA SER A 211 6.76 -22.82 -8.92
C SER A 211 6.24 -21.36 -8.97
N PRO A 212 6.03 -20.80 -10.17
CA PRO A 212 5.36 -19.51 -10.32
C PRO A 212 4.03 -19.44 -9.55
N ILE A 213 3.72 -18.26 -9.02
CA ILE A 213 2.49 -18.01 -8.27
C ILE A 213 1.70 -16.89 -8.94
N GLU A 214 0.39 -17.06 -9.06
CA GLU A 214 -0.50 -15.95 -9.42
C GLU A 214 -0.87 -15.17 -8.16
N VAL A 215 -0.69 -13.86 -8.23
CA VAL A 215 -0.99 -12.90 -7.18
C VAL A 215 -2.22 -12.10 -7.61
N THR A 216 -3.25 -12.09 -6.76
CA THR A 216 -4.43 -11.25 -6.94
C THR A 216 -4.55 -10.26 -5.79
N ILE A 217 -4.49 -8.97 -6.09
CA ILE A 217 -4.65 -7.87 -5.14
C ILE A 217 -5.97 -7.14 -5.44
N GLN A 218 -6.88 -7.16 -4.47
CA GLN A 218 -8.15 -6.44 -4.54
C GLN A 218 -8.05 -5.12 -3.76
N THR A 219 -8.56 -4.05 -4.36
CA THR A 219 -8.75 -2.76 -3.70
C THR A 219 -10.23 -2.41 -3.66
N ARG A 220 -10.67 -1.61 -2.68
CA ARG A 220 -12.11 -1.27 -2.54
C ARG A 220 -12.62 -0.35 -3.63
N LYS A 221 -11.73 0.49 -4.20
CA LYS A 221 -12.10 1.51 -5.20
C LYS A 221 -12.10 0.98 -6.64
N SER A 222 -11.41 -0.12 -6.92
CA SER A 222 -11.36 -0.71 -8.26
C SER A 222 -12.17 -2.01 -8.31
N PRO A 223 -13.15 -2.15 -9.23
CA PRO A 223 -13.83 -3.42 -9.45
C PRO A 223 -12.91 -4.45 -10.11
N THR A 224 -11.83 -4.01 -10.77
CA THR A 224 -10.85 -4.87 -11.42
C THR A 224 -9.66 -5.09 -10.48
N PRO A 225 -9.40 -6.31 -10.03
CA PRO A 225 -8.22 -6.61 -9.23
C PRO A 225 -6.94 -6.49 -10.07
N ILE A 226 -5.82 -6.26 -9.38
CA ILE A 226 -4.49 -6.40 -9.98
C ILE A 226 -4.17 -7.90 -9.95
N ILE A 227 -3.93 -8.48 -11.13
CA ILE A 227 -3.58 -9.89 -11.28
C ILE A 227 -2.24 -9.97 -11.99
N VAL A 228 -1.28 -10.69 -11.39
CA VAL A 228 0.06 -10.87 -11.94
C VAL A 228 0.61 -12.24 -11.58
N THR A 229 1.32 -12.87 -12.51
CA THR A 229 2.08 -14.09 -12.23
C THR A 229 3.53 -13.72 -11.94
N LEU A 230 4.01 -14.08 -10.75
CA LEU A 230 5.41 -13.96 -10.37
C LEU A 230 6.13 -15.25 -10.70
N ALA A 231 7.24 -15.14 -11.43
CA ALA A 231 8.07 -16.30 -11.77
C ALA A 231 8.86 -16.80 -10.56
N THR A 232 9.43 -17.99 -10.70
CA THR A 232 10.41 -18.53 -9.75
C THR A 232 11.58 -17.57 -9.53
N ASN A 233 12.08 -17.52 -8.30
CA ASN A 233 13.16 -16.60 -7.88
C ASN A 233 12.84 -15.12 -8.17
N GLU A 234 11.58 -14.70 -8.12
CA GLU A 234 11.14 -13.32 -8.37
C GLU A 234 10.65 -12.67 -7.08
N THR A 235 11.15 -11.47 -6.80
CA THR A 235 10.57 -10.57 -5.80
C THR A 235 9.90 -9.41 -6.51
N ARG A 236 8.67 -9.09 -6.10
CA ARG A 236 7.96 -7.91 -6.59
C ARG A 236 7.29 -7.15 -5.45
N VAL A 237 7.35 -5.84 -5.56
CA VAL A 237 6.77 -4.89 -4.60
C VAL A 237 5.58 -4.19 -5.24
N PHE A 238 4.52 -3.99 -4.44
CA PHE A 238 3.33 -3.24 -4.82
C PHE A 238 3.02 -2.20 -3.77
N GLN A 239 2.74 -0.97 -4.17
CA GLN A 239 2.07 0.02 -3.32
C GLN A 239 0.65 0.18 -3.84
N VAL A 240 -0.35 0.00 -2.98
CA VAL A 240 -1.77 0.05 -3.35
C VAL A 240 -2.56 0.93 -2.37
N GLU A 241 -3.64 1.51 -2.86
CA GLU A 241 -4.56 2.34 -2.08
C GLU A 241 -5.87 1.59 -1.81
N ASP A 242 -6.44 1.77 -0.63
CA ASP A 242 -7.67 1.11 -0.19
C ASP A 242 -7.62 -0.42 -0.35
N PHE A 243 -6.49 -0.99 0.07
CA PHE A 243 -6.20 -2.42 -0.01
C PHE A 243 -7.21 -3.24 0.79
N GLN A 244 -7.81 -4.24 0.13
CA GLN A 244 -8.88 -5.05 0.67
C GLN A 244 -8.45 -6.50 0.92
N SER A 245 -7.79 -7.14 -0.05
CA SER A 245 -7.34 -8.52 0.13
C SER A 245 -6.18 -8.89 -0.78
N LEU A 246 -5.35 -9.82 -0.31
CA LEU A 246 -4.32 -10.50 -1.07
C LEU A 246 -4.66 -11.99 -1.16
N THR A 247 -4.73 -12.51 -2.38
CA THR A 247 -4.90 -13.93 -2.68
C THR A 247 -3.71 -14.42 -3.48
N LEU A 248 -3.16 -15.57 -3.10
CA LEU A 248 -2.14 -16.29 -3.84
C LEU A 248 -2.75 -17.56 -4.43
N THR A 249 -2.60 -17.76 -5.73
CA THR A 249 -3.13 -18.91 -6.46
C THR A 249 -1.98 -19.72 -7.02
N ASN A 250 -1.91 -20.99 -6.61
CA ASN A 250 -0.96 -21.96 -7.12
C ASN A 250 -1.67 -22.82 -8.17
N ASN A 251 -1.28 -22.61 -9.43
CA ASN A 251 -1.81 -23.34 -10.58
C ASN A 251 -0.88 -24.51 -10.99
N THR A 252 -0.09 -25.03 -10.05
CA THR A 252 0.87 -26.11 -10.29
C THR A 252 0.62 -27.29 -9.37
N GLU A 253 1.16 -28.45 -9.74
CA GLU A 253 1.02 -29.72 -9.01
C GLU A 253 1.90 -29.80 -7.75
N PHE A 254 2.77 -28.80 -7.52
CA PHE A 254 3.71 -28.76 -6.39
C PHE A 254 3.25 -27.79 -5.31
N LEU A 255 3.65 -28.06 -4.07
CA LEU A 255 3.36 -27.17 -2.94
C LEU A 255 4.30 -25.97 -2.97
N ASN A 256 3.74 -24.76 -2.84
CA ASN A 256 4.50 -23.52 -2.88
C ASN A 256 4.68 -22.91 -1.49
N PHE A 257 5.88 -22.38 -1.24
CA PHE A 257 6.20 -21.57 -0.06
C PHE A 257 6.51 -20.15 -0.53
N ILE A 258 5.63 -19.21 -0.24
CA ILE A 258 5.72 -17.82 -0.73
C ILE A 258 5.99 -16.89 0.44
N GLU A 259 6.97 -16.01 0.30
CA GLU A 259 7.30 -15.02 1.30
C GLU A 259 6.50 -13.73 1.07
N VAL A 260 5.80 -13.27 2.10
CA VAL A 260 4.94 -12.09 2.03
C VAL A 260 5.24 -11.14 3.19
N LEU A 261 5.46 -9.86 2.90
CA LEU A 261 5.53 -8.79 3.89
C LEU A 261 4.48 -7.74 3.55
N ILE A 262 3.71 -7.30 4.55
CA ILE A 262 2.66 -6.29 4.39
C ILE A 262 2.90 -5.16 5.36
N LYS A 263 2.98 -3.92 4.87
CA LYS A 263 2.93 -2.70 5.69
C LYS A 263 1.74 -1.86 5.29
N LYS A 264 0.79 -1.69 6.20
CA LYS A 264 -0.48 -1.01 5.96
C LYS A 264 -0.59 0.20 6.87
N THR A 265 -0.50 1.39 6.27
CA THR A 265 -0.82 2.66 6.94
C THR A 265 -2.29 2.98 6.73
N PHE A 266 -3.04 3.23 7.79
CA PHE A 266 -4.49 3.48 7.73
C PHE A 266 -4.91 4.66 8.58
N CYS A 267 -6.03 5.28 8.19
CA CYS A 267 -6.66 6.34 8.94
C CYS A 267 -7.47 5.80 10.12
N ILE A 268 -7.40 6.48 11.26
CA ILE A 268 -8.27 6.29 12.42
C ILE A 268 -8.80 7.67 12.80
N CYS A 269 -10.12 7.83 12.87
CA CYS A 269 -10.71 9.07 13.37
C CYS A 269 -11.36 8.79 14.72
N CYS A 270 -10.82 9.44 15.76
CA CYS A 270 -11.39 9.41 17.09
C CYS A 270 -12.48 10.49 17.13
N ASN A 271 -13.73 10.06 17.21
CA ASN A 271 -14.80 10.98 17.52
C ASN A 271 -14.69 11.30 19.01
N ASP A 272 -14.71 12.57 19.39
CA ASP A 272 -14.92 13.01 20.77
C ASP A 272 -16.37 12.73 21.22
N ARG A 273 -16.90 11.55 20.90
CA ARG A 273 -18.02 11.03 21.66
C ARG A 273 -17.46 10.84 23.06
N ASN A 274 -17.90 11.70 23.97
CA ASN A 274 -18.07 11.35 25.36
C ASN A 274 -18.87 10.03 25.40
N ASP A 275 -18.22 8.89 25.16
CA ASP A 275 -18.57 7.69 25.91
C ASP A 275 -18.11 8.02 27.32
N SER A 276 -19.02 8.71 28.03
CA SER A 276 -18.93 9.01 29.43
C SER A 276 -18.78 7.69 30.18
N CYS A 277 -17.54 7.25 30.36
CA CYS A 277 -17.17 6.59 31.61
C CYS A 277 -17.03 7.60 32.75
N ASP A 278 -17.22 8.90 32.48
CA ASP A 278 -17.27 9.94 33.50
C ASP A 278 -18.71 10.46 33.66
N GLU A 279 -19.22 10.25 34.88
CA GLU A 279 -20.45 10.83 35.44
C GLU A 279 -21.76 10.32 34.83
N TYR A 280 -22.33 9.24 35.41
CA TYR A 280 -23.71 9.24 35.93
C TYR A 280 -24.22 7.89 36.45
N TYR A 281 -23.42 7.03 37.09
CA TYR A 281 -24.00 6.06 38.03
C TYR A 281 -23.12 5.94 39.28
N ARG A 282 -23.67 6.48 40.38
CA ARG A 282 -23.26 6.14 41.73
C ARG A 282 -23.37 4.63 41.95
N ASP A 283 -22.43 4.14 42.73
CA ASP A 283 -22.50 2.90 43.51
C ASP A 283 -22.69 1.63 42.69
N TYR A 284 -21.61 1.04 42.19
CA TYR A 284 -21.23 -0.35 42.47
C TYR A 284 -19.77 -0.56 42.07
N GLU A 285 -19.00 -1.11 43.00
CA GLU A 285 -17.56 -1.35 42.95
C GLU A 285 -17.16 -2.15 41.70
N CYS A 286 -16.29 -1.58 40.87
CA CYS A 286 -15.47 -2.37 39.95
C CYS A 286 -14.30 -2.94 40.75
N GLU A 287 -14.44 -4.15 41.30
CA GLU A 287 -13.30 -4.94 41.75
C GLU A 287 -12.46 -5.37 40.53
N CYS A 288 -11.14 -5.22 40.68
CA CYS A 288 -10.11 -5.53 39.69
C CYS A 288 -9.86 -7.03 39.55
#